data_AF-A0A292PIZ0-F1
#
_entry.id   AF-A0A292PIZ0-F1
#
_cell.length_a   1.000
_cell.length_b   1.000
_cell.length_c   1.000
_cell.angle_alpha   90.00
_cell.angle_beta   90.00
_cell.angle_gamma   90.00
#
_symmetry.space_group_name_H-M   'P 1'
#
loop_
_entity.id
_entity.type
_entity.pdbx_description
1 polymer ?
#
loop_
_entity_poly.entity_id
_entity_poly.type
_entity_poly.pdbx_seq_one_letter_code
_entity_poly.pdbx_strand_id
1 'polypeptide(L)'
;MQSVLKMGIISPVKDLTAPYNCPQSILYKKFGKPSDIYVPALNLGKDTRRARMFQTITPFAVKYNLSINSAYEEGDYKHISKALLKEKGTVIIVWEHKEIQQLVNALGVKSVTQKWGTNDYDSIWIAQTDQLQKIENDIKANAMEHKFDKQIIDLNNDQIDDYIYLYQCGEPKCIKVYLNINGILKEQIAEQCWSYRKDTNFNTRPLLWESPYVSIRSVEFDTNRALIKDNYVLTNGAYTGASMLSPPFYSKQREPAVINTNNYNLRFSPNTDLLKGAEKETFTFGITEGTNIIAQIKMGSKINILSELIQRDRSWLFIEVDPTFLVGKDHPVSFDFKDQQLRGWISSKYVTRK
;
A
#
# COMPACT_ATOMS: atom_id res chain seq x y z
N MET A 1 -8.25 -8.76 1.62
CA MET A 1 -8.05 -9.82 0.60
C MET A 1 -9.29 -9.81 -0.28
N GLN A 2 -9.32 -8.97 -1.32
CA GLN A 2 -10.42 -8.95 -2.30
C GLN A 2 -9.77 -9.11 -3.65
N SER A 3 -10.22 -10.12 -4.37
CA SER A 3 -9.69 -10.59 -5.63
C SER A 3 -10.28 -9.83 -6.81
N VAL A 4 -9.52 -9.70 -7.90
CA VAL A 4 -10.12 -9.53 -9.22
C VAL A 4 -10.57 -10.90 -9.66
N LEU A 5 -11.84 -11.18 -9.34
CA LEU A 5 -12.56 -12.31 -9.88
C LEU A 5 -12.82 -11.98 -11.36
N LYS A 6 -12.02 -12.55 -12.26
CA LYS A 6 -12.44 -12.71 -13.66
C LYS A 6 -13.33 -13.94 -13.68
N MET A 7 -14.63 -13.70 -13.68
CA MET A 7 -15.62 -14.77 -13.65
C MET A 7 -16.09 -15.07 -15.05
N GLY A 8 -15.80 -16.27 -15.55
CA GLY A 8 -16.42 -16.79 -16.78
C GLY A 8 -17.64 -17.61 -16.40
N ILE A 9 -18.86 -17.13 -16.71
CA ILE A 9 -20.09 -17.89 -16.45
C ILE A 9 -20.51 -18.62 -17.71
N ILE A 10 -20.60 -19.94 -17.66
CA ILE A 10 -20.93 -20.81 -18.79
C ILE A 10 -22.28 -21.50 -18.53
N SER A 11 -23.17 -21.52 -19.53
CA SER A 11 -24.43 -22.27 -19.47
C SER A 11 -24.23 -23.70 -20.02
N PRO A 12 -24.99 -24.71 -19.55
CA PRO A 12 -24.89 -26.07 -20.07
C PRO A 12 -25.48 -26.22 -21.49
N VAL A 13 -24.70 -26.82 -22.39
CA VAL A 13 -25.10 -27.11 -23.78
C VAL A 13 -26.28 -28.09 -23.81
N LYS A 14 -27.27 -27.82 -24.67
CA LYS A 14 -28.53 -28.56 -24.75
C LYS A 14 -28.40 -29.94 -25.43
N ASP A 15 -27.37 -30.15 -26.26
CA ASP A 15 -27.15 -31.38 -27.02
C ASP A 15 -25.69 -31.85 -26.88
N LEU A 16 -25.48 -33.06 -26.33
CA LEU A 16 -24.15 -33.67 -26.17
C LEU A 16 -23.71 -34.51 -27.37
N THR A 17 -24.50 -34.51 -28.46
CA THR A 17 -24.31 -35.44 -29.59
C THR A 17 -23.67 -34.82 -30.83
N ALA A 18 -23.40 -33.51 -30.85
CA ALA A 18 -22.75 -32.87 -31.98
C ALA A 18 -21.22 -32.71 -31.78
N PRO A 19 -20.37 -33.12 -32.74
CA PRO A 19 -18.93 -32.96 -32.67
C PRO A 19 -18.56 -31.51 -33.03
N TYR A 20 -18.95 -30.56 -32.18
CA TYR A 20 -18.42 -29.21 -32.24
C TYR A 20 -17.18 -29.15 -31.35
N ASN A 21 -16.08 -28.65 -31.91
CA ASN A 21 -14.83 -28.36 -31.20
C ASN A 21 -15.09 -27.88 -29.76
N CYS A 22 -14.68 -28.70 -28.80
CA CYS A 22 -14.95 -28.49 -27.38
C CYS A 22 -14.49 -27.08 -26.92
N PRO A 23 -15.24 -26.35 -26.06
CA PRO A 23 -14.88 -25.00 -25.57
C PRO A 23 -13.51 -24.89 -24.88
N GLN A 24 -12.85 -26.00 -24.58
CA GLN A 24 -11.64 -26.07 -23.75
C GLN A 24 -10.46 -25.26 -24.25
N SER A 25 -10.19 -25.30 -25.56
CA SER A 25 -9.06 -24.57 -26.15
C SER A 25 -9.31 -23.06 -26.15
N ILE A 26 -10.57 -22.65 -26.31
CA ILE A 26 -11.01 -21.26 -26.26
C ILE A 26 -10.94 -20.73 -24.83
N LEU A 27 -11.42 -21.51 -23.85
CA LEU A 27 -11.38 -21.12 -22.43
C LEU A 27 -9.94 -20.92 -21.95
N TYR A 28 -9.05 -21.87 -22.22
CA TYR A 28 -7.65 -21.75 -21.83
C TYR A 28 -6.94 -20.60 -22.56
N LYS A 29 -7.16 -20.45 -23.88
CA LYS A 29 -6.56 -19.39 -24.67
C LYS A 29 -7.05 -17.99 -24.24
N LYS A 30 -8.30 -17.88 -23.81
CA LYS A 30 -8.93 -16.59 -23.44
C LYS A 30 -8.73 -16.22 -21.97
N PHE A 31 -8.70 -17.19 -21.07
CA PHE A 31 -8.73 -16.95 -19.63
C PHE A 31 -7.55 -17.55 -18.85
N GLY A 32 -6.70 -18.34 -19.52
CA GLY A 32 -5.62 -19.07 -18.88
C GLY A 32 -6.11 -20.24 -18.04
N LYS A 33 -5.26 -20.70 -17.11
CA LYS A 33 -5.63 -21.70 -16.11
C LYS A 33 -6.40 -21.02 -14.97
N PRO A 34 -7.67 -21.36 -14.70
CA PRO A 34 -8.38 -20.80 -13.56
C PRO A 34 -7.84 -21.36 -12.25
N SER A 35 -8.02 -20.60 -11.18
CA SER A 35 -7.67 -21.00 -9.82
C SER A 35 -8.68 -21.98 -9.22
N ASP A 36 -9.96 -21.83 -9.56
CA ASP A 36 -11.03 -22.73 -9.12
C ASP A 36 -12.18 -22.79 -10.13
N ILE A 37 -12.99 -23.84 -10.03
CA ILE A 37 -14.16 -24.11 -10.87
C ILE A 37 -15.35 -24.42 -9.98
N TYR A 38 -16.45 -23.70 -10.14
CA TYR A 38 -17.69 -23.90 -9.38
C TYR A 38 -18.82 -24.42 -10.26
N VAL A 39 -19.54 -25.42 -9.74
CA VAL A 39 -20.81 -25.93 -10.30
C VAL A 39 -21.81 -26.16 -9.16
N PRO A 40 -23.12 -26.27 -9.42
CA PRO A 40 -24.08 -26.58 -8.37
C PRO A 40 -23.86 -27.97 -7.78
N ALA A 41 -24.33 -28.15 -6.54
CA ALA A 41 -24.33 -29.41 -5.85
C ALA A 41 -25.06 -30.50 -6.64
N LEU A 42 -24.36 -31.64 -6.78
CA LEU A 42 -24.84 -32.83 -7.45
C LEU A 42 -25.71 -33.66 -6.49
N ASN A 43 -26.92 -33.18 -6.23
CA ASN A 43 -27.87 -33.95 -5.43
C ASN A 43 -28.55 -35.04 -6.28
N LEU A 44 -28.74 -36.22 -5.69
CA LEU A 44 -29.42 -37.39 -6.28
C LEU A 44 -30.95 -37.22 -6.38
N GLY A 45 -31.44 -36.00 -6.60
CA GLY A 45 -32.86 -35.69 -6.78
C GLY A 45 -33.39 -36.07 -8.17
N LYS A 46 -34.71 -35.98 -8.37
CA LYS A 46 -35.41 -36.37 -9.60
C LYS A 46 -35.07 -35.53 -10.86
N ASP A 47 -34.26 -34.48 -10.73
CA ASP A 47 -33.93 -33.54 -11.82
C ASP A 47 -32.46 -33.66 -12.25
N THR A 48 -32.23 -34.20 -13.46
CA THR A 48 -30.90 -34.41 -14.06
C THR A 48 -30.23 -33.14 -14.59
N ARG A 49 -30.88 -31.99 -14.44
CA ARG A 49 -30.43 -30.69 -14.98
C ARG A 49 -29.07 -30.25 -14.43
N ARG A 50 -28.76 -30.61 -13.18
CA ARG A 50 -27.51 -30.23 -12.49
C ARG A 50 -26.27 -30.99 -12.98
N ALA A 51 -26.45 -32.23 -13.42
CA ALA A 51 -25.37 -33.03 -13.97
C ALA A 51 -24.79 -32.44 -15.27
N ARG A 52 -25.59 -31.68 -16.03
CA ARG A 52 -25.15 -31.05 -17.27
C ARG A 52 -24.05 -30.01 -17.04
N MET A 53 -24.15 -29.20 -15.99
CA MET A 53 -23.13 -28.18 -15.67
C MET A 53 -21.78 -28.82 -15.32
N PHE A 54 -21.83 -29.90 -14.54
CA PHE A 54 -20.64 -30.69 -14.24
C PHE A 54 -20.05 -31.32 -15.52
N GLN A 55 -20.88 -31.95 -16.35
CA GLN A 55 -20.45 -32.56 -17.62
C GLN A 55 -19.82 -31.54 -18.58
N THR A 56 -20.37 -30.32 -18.68
CA THR A 56 -19.84 -29.25 -19.55
C THR A 56 -18.39 -28.91 -19.22
N ILE A 57 -18.04 -28.80 -17.94
CA ILE A 57 -16.69 -28.35 -17.52
C ILE A 57 -15.73 -29.49 -17.23
N THR A 58 -16.22 -30.72 -17.01
CA THR A 58 -15.41 -31.90 -16.69
C THR A 58 -14.23 -32.09 -17.64
N PRO A 59 -14.40 -32.08 -18.98
CA PRO A 59 -13.27 -32.40 -19.83
C PRO A 59 -12.23 -31.25 -19.90
N PHE A 60 -12.61 -30.00 -19.56
CA PHE A 60 -11.63 -28.92 -19.30
C PHE A 60 -10.87 -29.17 -17.98
N ALA A 61 -11.58 -29.50 -16.91
CA ALA A 61 -10.98 -29.73 -15.60
C ALA A 61 -10.01 -30.92 -15.62
N VAL A 62 -10.37 -32.03 -16.28
CA VAL A 62 -9.51 -33.21 -16.48
C VAL A 62 -8.26 -32.84 -17.27
N LYS A 63 -8.41 -32.14 -18.39
CA LYS A 63 -7.28 -31.76 -19.26
C LYS A 63 -6.23 -30.91 -18.53
N TYR A 64 -6.65 -30.02 -17.64
CA TYR A 64 -5.77 -29.09 -16.93
C TYR A 64 -5.50 -29.45 -15.47
N ASN A 65 -5.92 -30.65 -15.05
CA ASN A 65 -5.79 -31.18 -13.69
C ASN A 65 -6.31 -30.20 -12.61
N LEU A 66 -7.57 -29.82 -12.75
CA LEU A 66 -8.27 -28.87 -11.87
C LEU A 66 -9.36 -29.60 -11.07
N SER A 67 -9.53 -29.20 -9.81
CA SER A 67 -10.69 -29.62 -9.00
C SER A 67 -11.96 -28.89 -9.43
N ILE A 68 -13.10 -29.53 -9.22
CA ILE A 68 -14.43 -28.91 -9.40
C ILE A 68 -15.10 -28.83 -8.03
N ASN A 69 -15.41 -27.62 -7.59
CA ASN A 69 -16.15 -27.33 -6.38
C ASN A 69 -17.66 -27.41 -6.64
N SER A 70 -18.34 -28.33 -5.95
CA SER A 70 -19.79 -28.55 -6.05
C SER A 70 -20.50 -28.42 -4.70
N ALA A 71 -19.98 -27.57 -3.80
CA ALA A 71 -20.48 -27.47 -2.43
C ALA A 71 -21.78 -26.64 -2.26
N TYR A 72 -22.24 -25.93 -3.30
CA TYR A 72 -23.32 -24.94 -3.18
C TYR A 72 -24.54 -25.34 -4.01
N GLU A 73 -25.73 -25.16 -3.44
CA GLU A 73 -26.98 -25.37 -4.15
C GLU A 73 -27.23 -24.29 -5.20
N GLU A 74 -28.05 -24.63 -6.20
CA GLU A 74 -28.40 -23.76 -7.32
C GLU A 74 -28.95 -22.38 -6.91
N GLY A 75 -29.74 -22.34 -5.84
CA GLY A 75 -30.34 -21.13 -5.28
C GLY A 75 -29.52 -20.45 -4.18
N ASP A 76 -28.35 -20.97 -3.82
CA ASP A 76 -27.57 -20.49 -2.68
C ASP A 76 -26.63 -19.33 -3.03
N TYR A 77 -27.20 -18.27 -3.64
CA TYR A 77 -26.44 -17.13 -4.15
C TYR A 77 -25.67 -16.37 -3.07
N LYS A 78 -26.14 -16.40 -1.83
CA LYS A 78 -25.52 -15.67 -0.72
C LYS A 78 -24.23 -16.35 -0.25
N HIS A 79 -24.22 -17.67 -0.10
CA HIS A 79 -23.02 -18.36 0.36
C HIS A 79 -22.00 -18.53 -0.77
N ILE A 80 -22.44 -18.85 -1.98
CA ILE A 80 -21.53 -18.94 -3.13
C ILE A 80 -20.89 -17.59 -3.46
N SER A 81 -21.64 -16.47 -3.45
CA SER A 81 -21.05 -15.14 -3.70
C SER A 81 -19.99 -14.77 -2.66
N LYS A 82 -20.24 -15.09 -1.38
CA LYS A 82 -19.26 -14.91 -0.30
C LYS A 82 -18.02 -15.78 -0.46
N ALA A 83 -18.14 -16.98 -1.02
CA ALA A 83 -17.01 -17.85 -1.34
C ALA A 83 -16.19 -17.31 -2.51
N LEU A 84 -16.87 -16.98 -3.61
CA LEU A 84 -16.26 -16.40 -4.82
C LEU A 84 -15.50 -15.10 -4.54
N LEU A 85 -16.02 -14.23 -3.66
CA LEU A 85 -15.33 -13.00 -3.25
C LEU A 85 -14.04 -13.24 -2.45
N LYS A 86 -13.79 -14.46 -1.97
CA LYS A 86 -12.55 -14.86 -1.29
C LYS A 86 -11.55 -15.51 -2.25
N GLU A 87 -12.00 -16.06 -3.37
CA GLU A 87 -11.17 -16.74 -4.35
C GLU A 87 -10.20 -15.78 -5.02
N LYS A 88 -8.95 -16.17 -5.31
CA LYS A 88 -7.97 -15.30 -5.98
C LYS A 88 -7.77 -15.71 -7.43
N GLY A 89 -7.71 -14.75 -8.35
CA GLY A 89 -7.47 -15.00 -9.77
C GLY A 89 -8.75 -15.30 -10.56
N THR A 90 -8.61 -15.95 -11.71
CA THR A 90 -9.72 -16.30 -12.59
C THR A 90 -10.48 -17.50 -12.05
N VAL A 91 -11.79 -17.36 -11.86
CA VAL A 91 -12.67 -18.46 -11.46
C VAL A 91 -13.67 -18.72 -12.58
N ILE A 92 -13.86 -19.99 -12.91
CA ILE A 92 -14.92 -20.39 -13.85
C ILE A 92 -16.13 -20.85 -13.06
N ILE A 93 -17.31 -20.37 -13.43
CA ILE A 93 -18.56 -20.82 -12.84
C ILE A 93 -19.43 -21.37 -13.96
N VAL A 94 -19.97 -22.56 -13.78
CA VAL A 94 -20.92 -23.15 -14.72
C VAL A 94 -22.25 -23.31 -14.01
N TRP A 95 -23.26 -22.54 -14.44
CA TRP A 95 -24.53 -22.39 -13.74
C TRP A 95 -25.72 -22.43 -14.70
N GLU A 96 -26.94 -22.62 -14.19
CA GLU A 96 -28.15 -22.60 -15.03
C GLU A 96 -28.43 -21.17 -15.50
N HIS A 97 -28.63 -20.98 -16.80
CA HIS A 97 -28.78 -19.67 -17.44
C HIS A 97 -29.83 -18.74 -16.78
N LYS A 98 -30.92 -19.30 -16.25
CA LYS A 98 -31.96 -18.53 -15.55
C LYS A 98 -31.49 -17.94 -14.22
N GLU A 99 -30.51 -18.60 -13.61
CA GLU A 99 -29.98 -18.30 -12.29
C GLU A 99 -28.70 -17.47 -12.34
N ILE A 100 -28.02 -17.43 -13.50
CA ILE A 100 -26.81 -16.62 -13.74
C ILE A 100 -27.02 -15.15 -13.34
N GLN A 101 -28.17 -14.57 -13.71
CA GLN A 101 -28.45 -13.16 -13.40
C GLN A 101 -28.51 -12.89 -11.89
N GLN A 102 -29.11 -13.80 -11.13
CA GLN A 102 -29.23 -13.67 -9.67
C GLN A 102 -27.86 -13.80 -9.00
N LEU A 103 -27.04 -14.73 -9.47
CA LEU A 103 -25.67 -14.91 -9.01
C LEU A 103 -24.79 -13.67 -9.27
N VAL A 104 -24.85 -13.09 -10.46
CA VAL A 104 -24.13 -11.86 -10.84
C VAL A 104 -24.57 -10.68 -9.97
N ASN A 105 -25.87 -10.54 -9.72
CA ASN A 105 -26.40 -9.50 -8.84
C ASN A 105 -25.92 -9.68 -7.40
N ALA A 106 -25.90 -10.91 -6.89
CA ALA A 106 -25.40 -11.24 -5.55
C ALA A 106 -23.90 -10.93 -5.38
N LEU A 107 -23.12 -10.99 -6.47
CA LEU A 107 -21.72 -10.59 -6.51
C LEU A 107 -21.51 -9.07 -6.54
N GLY A 108 -22.58 -8.28 -6.66
CA GLY A 108 -22.53 -6.81 -6.68
C GLY A 108 -22.07 -6.22 -8.02
N VAL A 109 -22.10 -7.01 -9.10
CA VAL A 109 -21.74 -6.55 -10.45
C VAL A 109 -22.91 -5.77 -11.03
N LYS A 110 -22.88 -4.44 -10.91
CA LYS A 110 -23.99 -3.55 -11.27
C LYS A 110 -24.14 -3.28 -12.78
N SER A 111 -23.19 -3.71 -13.61
CA SER A 111 -23.09 -3.28 -15.02
C SER A 111 -23.65 -4.26 -16.06
N VAL A 112 -24.35 -5.33 -15.65
CA VAL A 112 -24.86 -6.28 -16.64
C VAL A 112 -26.21 -5.81 -17.17
N THR A 113 -26.15 -4.87 -18.12
CA THR A 113 -27.32 -4.32 -18.83
C THR A 113 -27.95 -5.31 -19.81
N GLN A 114 -27.25 -6.39 -20.15
CA GLN A 114 -27.75 -7.47 -21.00
C GLN A 114 -28.40 -8.56 -20.14
N LYS A 115 -29.66 -8.88 -20.39
CA LYS A 115 -30.30 -10.09 -19.83
C LYS A 115 -29.80 -11.32 -20.59
N TRP A 116 -29.51 -12.41 -19.88
CA TRP A 116 -29.18 -13.68 -20.52
C TRP A 116 -30.37 -14.15 -21.37
N GLY A 117 -30.13 -14.52 -22.63
CA GLY A 117 -31.19 -14.94 -23.53
C GLY A 117 -31.86 -16.24 -23.04
N THR A 118 -33.19 -16.32 -23.05
CA THR A 118 -33.92 -17.48 -22.50
C THR A 118 -33.62 -18.81 -23.20
N ASN A 119 -33.07 -18.76 -24.42
CA ASN A 119 -32.66 -19.94 -25.20
C ASN A 119 -31.14 -19.95 -25.47
N ASP A 120 -30.36 -19.20 -24.71
CA ASP A 120 -28.92 -19.11 -24.86
C ASP A 120 -28.22 -20.08 -23.90
N TYR A 121 -27.54 -21.07 -24.45
CA TYR A 121 -26.87 -22.14 -23.71
C TYR A 121 -25.35 -22.13 -23.89
N ASP A 122 -24.82 -21.31 -24.80
CA ASP A 122 -23.42 -21.39 -25.23
C ASP A 122 -22.65 -20.07 -24.99
N SER A 123 -23.33 -19.05 -24.45
CA SER A 123 -22.69 -17.79 -24.07
C SER A 123 -21.77 -17.91 -22.86
N ILE A 124 -20.81 -16.99 -22.81
CA ILE A 124 -19.92 -16.80 -21.66
C ILE A 124 -20.00 -15.34 -21.22
N TRP A 125 -20.39 -15.10 -19.97
CA TRP A 125 -20.29 -13.78 -19.37
C TRP A 125 -18.96 -13.62 -18.64
N ILE A 126 -18.34 -12.46 -18.80
CA ILE A 126 -17.11 -12.08 -18.10
C ILE A 126 -17.48 -10.99 -17.11
N ALA A 127 -17.49 -11.31 -15.82
CA ALA A 127 -17.63 -10.30 -14.78
C ALA A 127 -16.27 -9.96 -14.20
N GLN A 128 -16.03 -8.67 -13.99
CA GLN A 128 -14.89 -8.14 -13.24
C GLN A 128 -15.44 -7.32 -12.08
N THR A 129 -14.92 -7.56 -10.88
CA THR A 129 -15.23 -6.69 -9.74
C THR A 129 -14.55 -5.35 -9.96
N ASP A 130 -15.33 -4.27 -10.01
CA ASP A 130 -14.82 -2.91 -10.22
C ASP A 130 -14.21 -2.36 -8.91
N GLN A 131 -13.07 -2.94 -8.52
CA GLN A 131 -12.32 -2.52 -7.31
C GLN A 131 -11.96 -1.04 -7.38
N LEU A 132 -11.61 -0.59 -8.58
CA LEU A 132 -11.25 0.78 -8.86
C LEU A 132 -12.42 1.72 -8.56
N GLN A 133 -13.62 1.45 -9.09
CA GLN A 133 -14.80 2.27 -8.80
C GLN A 133 -15.18 2.26 -7.32
N LYS A 134 -15.02 1.13 -6.63
CA LYS A 134 -15.26 1.05 -5.19
C LYS A 134 -14.28 1.92 -4.40
N ILE A 135 -12.99 1.85 -4.72
CA ILE A 135 -11.95 2.68 -4.11
C ILE A 135 -12.22 4.16 -4.38
N GLU A 136 -12.54 4.52 -5.62
CA GLU A 136 -12.82 5.90 -6.00
C GLU A 136 -14.09 6.44 -5.34
N ASN A 137 -15.12 5.62 -5.16
CA ASN A 137 -16.32 6.02 -4.43
C ASN A 137 -16.05 6.24 -2.94
N ASP A 138 -15.24 5.38 -2.31
CA ASP A 138 -14.79 5.57 -0.92
C ASP A 138 -13.98 6.87 -0.78
N ILE A 139 -13.04 7.12 -1.69
CA ILE A 139 -12.24 8.34 -1.68
C ILE A 139 -13.14 9.57 -1.88
N LYS A 140 -14.09 9.55 -2.82
CA LYS A 140 -15.05 10.65 -3.02
C LYS A 140 -15.89 10.91 -1.77
N ALA A 141 -16.32 9.87 -1.06
CA ALA A 141 -17.11 10.02 0.15
C ALA A 141 -16.31 10.69 1.29
N ASN A 142 -15.00 10.45 1.34
CA ASN A 142 -14.10 11.01 2.36
C ASN A 142 -13.40 12.31 1.94
N ALA A 143 -13.44 12.65 0.64
CA ALA A 143 -12.85 13.86 0.12
C ALA A 143 -13.78 15.06 0.29
N MET A 144 -13.21 16.17 0.76
CA MET A 144 -13.83 17.48 0.67
C MET A 144 -14.14 17.78 -0.79
N GLU A 145 -15.34 18.31 -1.04
CA GLU A 145 -15.89 18.57 -2.39
C GLU A 145 -16.01 17.33 -3.30
N HIS A 146 -15.83 16.11 -2.78
CA HIS A 146 -15.84 14.86 -3.55
C HIS A 146 -14.81 14.82 -4.68
N LYS A 147 -13.69 15.56 -4.55
CA LYS A 147 -12.63 15.66 -5.55
C LYS A 147 -11.36 14.93 -5.11
N PHE A 148 -10.68 14.33 -6.07
CA PHE A 148 -9.36 13.73 -5.87
C PHE A 148 -8.53 13.88 -7.14
N ASP A 149 -7.22 13.89 -6.95
CA ASP A 149 -6.23 13.73 -8.01
C ASP A 149 -5.82 12.26 -8.08
N LYS A 150 -5.78 11.70 -9.29
CA LYS A 150 -5.39 10.31 -9.55
C LYS A 150 -4.17 10.29 -10.46
N GLN A 151 -3.19 9.49 -10.09
CA GLN A 151 -2.05 9.16 -10.96
C GLN A 151 -2.02 7.67 -11.23
N ILE A 152 -1.72 7.34 -12.47
CA ILE A 152 -1.52 5.98 -12.95
C ILE A 152 -0.04 5.85 -13.26
N ILE A 153 0.63 4.91 -12.62
CA ILE A 153 2.08 4.78 -12.66
C ILE A 153 2.47 3.34 -12.33
N ASP A 154 3.50 2.82 -12.98
CA ASP A 154 4.16 1.59 -12.57
C ASP A 154 5.18 1.90 -11.46
N LEU A 155 4.87 1.55 -10.21
CA LEU A 155 5.69 1.89 -9.03
C LEU A 155 6.79 0.88 -8.75
N ASN A 156 6.58 -0.39 -9.12
CA ASN A 156 7.48 -1.51 -8.85
C ASN A 156 8.17 -2.05 -10.12
N ASN A 157 7.95 -1.41 -11.27
CA ASN A 157 8.50 -1.74 -12.57
C ASN A 157 8.10 -3.14 -13.08
N ASP A 158 6.85 -3.55 -12.81
CA ASP A 158 6.28 -4.83 -13.26
C ASP A 158 5.43 -4.71 -14.55
N GLN A 159 5.38 -3.51 -15.14
CA GLN A 159 4.58 -3.15 -16.33
C GLN A 159 3.06 -3.21 -16.11
N ILE A 160 2.61 -3.16 -14.84
CA ILE A 160 1.21 -3.09 -14.47
C ILE A 160 0.94 -1.73 -13.85
N ASP A 161 -0.20 -1.15 -14.21
CA ASP A 161 -0.64 0.15 -13.67
C ASP A 161 -0.97 0.05 -12.18
N ASP A 162 -0.26 0.86 -11.39
CA ASP A 162 -0.58 1.17 -9.99
C ASP A 162 -1.24 2.54 -9.87
N TYR A 163 -1.78 2.83 -8.68
CA TYR A 163 -2.61 4.01 -8.46
C TYR A 163 -2.19 4.79 -7.24
N ILE A 164 -1.97 6.10 -7.43
CA ILE A 164 -1.81 7.08 -6.36
C ILE A 164 -3.03 8.00 -6.38
N TYR A 165 -3.66 8.15 -5.23
CA TYR A 165 -4.74 9.10 -5.01
C TYR A 165 -4.30 10.15 -4.01
N LEU A 166 -4.49 11.42 -4.36
CA LEU A 166 -4.34 12.54 -3.46
C LEU A 166 -5.68 13.28 -3.36
N TYR A 167 -6.13 13.57 -2.14
CA TYR A 167 -7.39 14.27 -1.96
C TYR A 167 -7.40 15.10 -0.68
N GLN A 168 -8.21 16.15 -0.69
CA GLN A 168 -8.43 16.98 0.50
C GLN A 168 -9.33 16.20 1.47
N CYS A 169 -8.80 15.78 2.62
CA CYS A 169 -9.57 15.08 3.67
C CYS A 169 -9.54 15.82 5.02
N GLY A 170 -8.82 16.93 5.06
CA GLY A 170 -8.44 17.68 6.25
C GLY A 170 -7.19 18.49 5.94
N GLU A 171 -6.59 19.06 6.97
CA GLU A 171 -5.27 19.68 6.91
C GLU A 171 -4.35 18.83 7.78
N PRO A 172 -3.57 17.88 7.21
CA PRO A 172 -3.12 17.77 5.81
C PRO A 172 -4.06 17.00 4.84
N LYS A 173 -3.75 17.08 3.53
CA LYS A 173 -4.30 16.20 2.49
C LYS A 173 -4.06 14.72 2.80
N CYS A 174 -4.91 13.84 2.29
CA CYS A 174 -4.73 12.40 2.36
C CYS A 174 -4.07 11.88 1.09
N ILE A 175 -3.17 10.91 1.26
CA ILE A 175 -2.59 10.11 0.19
C ILE A 175 -2.99 8.64 0.39
N LYS A 176 -3.43 8.00 -0.69
CA LYS A 176 -3.58 6.55 -0.76
C LYS A 176 -2.80 5.99 -1.95
N VAL A 177 -2.03 4.93 -1.73
CA VAL A 177 -1.26 4.26 -2.77
C VAL A 177 -1.68 2.80 -2.84
N TYR A 178 -1.98 2.32 -4.04
CA TYR A 178 -2.40 0.95 -4.30
C TYR A 178 -1.48 0.31 -5.33
N LEU A 179 -0.90 -0.84 -4.98
CA LEU A 179 -0.20 -1.70 -5.94
C LEU A 179 -1.17 -2.70 -6.57
N ASN A 180 -1.00 -2.97 -7.85
CA ASN A 180 -1.76 -3.96 -8.59
C ASN A 180 -1.03 -5.31 -8.59
N ILE A 181 -1.40 -6.18 -7.64
CA ILE A 181 -0.74 -7.46 -7.46
C ILE A 181 -1.60 -8.56 -8.07
N ASN A 182 -1.21 -9.01 -9.26
CA ASN A 182 -1.94 -10.04 -10.02
C ASN A 182 -3.40 -9.64 -10.30
N GLY A 183 -3.62 -8.39 -10.70
CA GLY A 183 -4.95 -7.82 -10.92
C GLY A 183 -5.61 -7.28 -9.65
N ILE A 184 -5.06 -7.53 -8.46
CA ILE A 184 -5.68 -7.10 -7.20
C ILE A 184 -5.07 -5.79 -6.72
N LEU A 185 -5.89 -4.75 -6.58
CA LEU A 185 -5.48 -3.50 -5.96
C LEU A 185 -5.33 -3.68 -4.45
N LYS A 186 -4.09 -3.63 -3.95
CA LYS A 186 -3.77 -3.67 -2.52
C LYS A 186 -3.24 -2.33 -2.05
N GLU A 187 -3.92 -1.75 -1.06
CA GLU A 187 -3.48 -0.54 -0.36
C GLU A 187 -2.11 -0.79 0.29
N GLN A 188 -1.16 0.09 0.01
CA GLN A 188 0.20 0.08 0.55
C GLN A 188 0.45 1.23 1.51
N ILE A 189 -0.15 2.39 1.22
CA ILE A 189 -0.01 3.61 2.01
C ILE A 189 -1.39 4.22 2.13
N ALA A 190 -1.76 4.62 3.35
CA ALA A 190 -2.96 5.37 3.66
C ALA A 190 -2.64 6.32 4.81
N GLU A 191 -2.26 7.55 4.48
CA GLU A 191 -1.70 8.51 5.43
C GLU A 191 -2.15 9.93 5.10
N GLN A 192 -2.01 10.84 6.06
CA GLN A 192 -2.13 12.28 5.81
C GLN A 192 -0.73 12.86 5.53
N CYS A 193 -0.60 13.61 4.44
CA CYS A 193 0.64 14.28 4.07
C CYS A 193 0.37 15.64 3.38
N TRP A 194 1.14 16.65 3.75
CA TRP A 194 1.07 17.98 3.12
C TRP A 194 1.70 18.00 1.73
N SER A 195 2.75 17.21 1.52
CA SER A 195 3.42 17.12 0.24
C SER A 195 3.96 15.72 0.00
N TYR A 196 3.98 15.31 -1.26
CA TYR A 196 4.80 14.19 -1.72
C TYR A 196 5.53 14.62 -2.98
N ARG A 197 6.68 14.00 -3.22
CA ARG A 197 7.44 14.18 -4.46
C ARG A 197 7.71 12.81 -5.07
N LYS A 198 7.60 12.76 -6.39
CA LYS A 198 8.02 11.63 -7.20
C LYS A 198 9.45 11.88 -7.63
N ASP A 199 10.41 11.21 -6.98
CA ASP A 199 11.80 11.14 -7.43
C ASP A 199 12.13 9.67 -7.73
N THR A 200 12.94 9.42 -8.77
CA THR A 200 13.52 8.10 -9.04
C THR A 200 14.45 7.61 -7.91
N ASN A 201 14.67 8.43 -6.87
CA ASN A 201 15.23 8.10 -5.56
C ASN A 201 14.48 8.90 -4.47
N PHE A 202 13.63 8.20 -3.71
CA PHE A 202 12.46 8.72 -2.99
C PHE A 202 12.74 9.68 -1.82
N ASN A 203 11.93 10.74 -1.69
CA ASN A 203 11.68 11.48 -0.44
C ASN A 203 10.21 11.92 -0.37
N THR A 204 9.40 11.31 0.50
CA THR A 204 8.11 11.90 0.91
C THR A 204 8.37 12.82 2.10
N ARG A 205 7.88 14.06 2.02
CA ARG A 205 8.00 15.06 3.09
C ARG A 205 6.62 15.42 3.60
N PRO A 206 6.16 14.83 4.71
CA PRO A 206 5.18 15.48 5.55
C PRO A 206 5.72 16.83 6.05
N LEU A 207 5.48 17.88 5.26
CA LEU A 207 5.74 19.28 5.60
C LEU A 207 4.61 19.79 6.48
N LEU A 208 4.73 19.67 7.78
CA LEU A 208 3.92 20.51 8.67
C LEU A 208 4.47 21.93 8.55
N TRP A 209 3.81 22.79 7.77
CA TRP A 209 4.19 24.22 7.68
C TRP A 209 4.20 24.89 9.05
N GLU A 210 3.35 24.42 9.98
CA GLU A 210 3.24 24.93 11.34
C GLU A 210 4.08 24.19 12.39
N SER A 211 4.86 23.17 12.00
CA SER A 211 5.71 22.46 12.95
C SER A 211 7.18 22.89 12.82
N PRO A 212 7.87 23.09 13.96
CA PRO A 212 9.34 23.22 14.00
C PRO A 212 10.06 21.96 13.53
N TYR A 213 9.35 20.87 13.25
CA TYR A 213 9.88 19.61 12.79
C TYR A 213 9.13 19.10 11.55
N VAL A 214 9.86 18.48 10.65
CA VAL A 214 9.33 17.82 9.46
C VAL A 214 9.58 16.33 9.57
N SER A 215 8.53 15.55 9.32
CA SER A 215 8.69 14.13 9.14
C SER A 215 9.06 13.85 7.68
N ILE A 216 9.95 12.89 7.48
CA ILE A 216 10.41 12.47 6.16
C ILE A 216 10.37 10.95 6.12
N ARG A 217 9.65 10.42 5.13
CA ARG A 217 9.56 8.98 4.86
C ARG A 217 9.95 8.72 3.42
N SER A 218 10.76 7.72 3.15
CA SER A 218 11.02 7.25 1.79
C SER A 218 10.54 5.81 1.69
N VAL A 219 9.81 5.51 0.61
CA VAL A 219 9.19 4.20 0.40
C VAL A 219 9.62 3.70 -0.96
N GLU A 220 10.16 2.49 -1.00
CA GLU A 220 10.41 1.73 -2.22
C GLU A 220 9.31 0.68 -2.37
N PHE A 221 8.90 0.36 -3.59
CA PHE A 221 7.90 -0.68 -3.83
C PHE A 221 8.59 -1.91 -4.41
N ASP A 222 8.40 -3.06 -3.74
CA ASP A 222 8.75 -4.36 -4.29
C ASP A 222 7.55 -4.94 -5.07
N THR A 223 7.67 -6.19 -5.55
CA THR A 223 6.61 -6.88 -6.31
C THR A 223 5.27 -6.98 -5.60
N ASN A 224 5.23 -6.87 -4.26
CA ASN A 224 4.04 -7.15 -3.47
C ASN A 224 3.75 -6.15 -2.36
N ARG A 225 4.68 -5.24 -2.03
CA ARG A 225 4.51 -4.31 -0.91
C ARG A 225 5.39 -3.05 -0.98
N ALA A 226 4.97 -2.05 -0.22
CA ALA A 226 5.81 -0.92 0.18
C ALA A 226 6.87 -1.33 1.22
N LEU A 227 8.09 -0.84 1.05
CA LEU A 227 9.25 -0.98 1.92
C LEU A 227 9.73 0.41 2.34
N ILE A 228 9.66 0.69 3.63
CA ILE A 228 10.16 1.96 4.18
C ILE A 228 11.70 1.93 4.20
N LYS A 229 12.34 2.87 3.52
CA LYS A 229 13.80 3.04 3.46
C LYS A 229 14.30 4.04 4.48
N ASP A 230 13.62 5.17 4.58
CA ASP A 230 13.86 6.20 5.56
C ASP A 230 12.56 6.55 6.27
N ASN A 231 12.65 6.80 7.58
CA ASN A 231 11.53 7.20 8.42
C ASN A 231 12.08 7.99 9.59
N TYR A 232 12.22 9.29 9.40
CA TYR A 232 12.93 10.15 10.34
C TYR A 232 12.34 11.55 10.41
N VAL A 233 12.68 12.22 11.51
CA VAL A 233 12.34 13.62 11.76
C VAL A 233 13.57 14.49 11.62
N LEU A 234 13.39 15.64 10.98
CA LEU A 234 14.35 16.74 10.96
C LEU A 234 13.73 18.02 11.46
N THR A 235 14.57 18.95 11.88
CA THR A 235 14.14 20.31 12.18
C THR A 235 13.76 21.05 10.90
N ASN A 236 12.67 21.81 10.98
CA ASN A 236 12.17 22.66 9.91
C ASN A 236 13.00 23.95 9.82
N GLY A 237 13.52 24.24 8.62
CA GLY A 237 14.32 25.44 8.40
C GLY A 237 13.56 26.75 8.47
N ALA A 238 12.24 26.73 8.28
CA ALA A 238 11.40 27.91 8.48
C ALA A 238 11.47 28.45 9.91
N TYR A 239 11.80 27.61 10.90
CA TYR A 239 11.77 27.96 12.32
C TYR A 239 13.11 28.38 12.89
N THR A 240 14.21 27.99 12.24
CA THR A 240 15.54 28.09 12.85
C THR A 240 16.45 29.11 12.17
N GLY A 241 16.13 29.54 10.94
CA GLY A 241 17.03 30.42 10.15
C GLY A 241 18.40 29.79 9.83
N ALA A 242 18.63 28.54 10.24
CA ALA A 242 19.95 27.93 10.25
C ALA A 242 20.36 27.40 8.88
N SER A 243 21.62 27.62 8.50
CA SER A 243 22.17 27.26 7.19
C SER A 243 22.61 25.80 7.03
N MET A 244 22.47 24.94 8.06
CA MET A 244 23.01 23.57 8.01
C MET A 244 22.21 22.57 8.86
N LEU A 245 20.93 22.41 8.54
CA LEU A 245 20.03 21.45 9.20
C LEU A 245 20.27 20.01 8.76
N SER A 246 20.77 19.84 7.54
CA SER A 246 21.18 18.57 6.98
C SER A 246 22.58 18.72 6.34
N PRO A 247 23.37 17.64 6.27
CA PRO A 247 24.65 17.69 5.62
C PRO A 247 24.50 17.92 4.11
N PRO A 248 25.51 18.49 3.44
CA PRO A 248 25.49 18.65 1.99
C PRO A 248 25.55 17.30 1.26
N PHE A 249 26.15 16.29 1.89
CA PHE A 249 26.28 14.94 1.36
C PHE A 249 26.00 13.90 2.45
N TYR A 250 25.33 12.82 2.07
CA TYR A 250 25.14 11.64 2.90
C TYR A 250 26.16 10.56 2.50
N SER A 251 26.68 9.85 3.50
CA SER A 251 27.48 8.64 3.30
C SER A 251 26.65 7.58 2.58
N LYS A 252 27.30 6.79 1.71
CA LYS A 252 26.65 5.70 0.96
C LYS A 252 26.07 4.61 1.88
N GLN A 253 26.69 4.43 3.04
CA GLN A 253 26.28 3.46 4.05
C GLN A 253 26.17 4.16 5.41
N ARG A 254 25.27 3.66 6.24
CA ARG A 254 25.10 4.08 7.62
C ARG A 254 26.21 3.43 8.45
N GLU A 255 27.06 4.23 9.08
CA GLU A 255 28.17 3.73 9.89
C GLU A 255 27.73 3.59 11.36
N PRO A 256 27.72 2.38 11.94
CA PRO A 256 27.28 2.20 13.31
C PRO A 256 28.27 2.81 14.31
N ALA A 257 27.75 3.45 15.35
CA ALA A 257 28.56 4.00 16.43
C ALA A 257 27.84 3.93 17.80
N VAL A 258 28.58 4.22 18.86
CA VAL A 258 28.09 4.23 20.25
C VAL A 258 28.46 5.54 20.93
N ILE A 259 27.52 6.07 21.71
CA ILE A 259 27.73 7.25 22.55
C ILE A 259 28.41 6.86 23.87
N ASN A 260 29.50 7.55 24.21
CA ASN A 260 30.35 7.24 25.38
C ASN A 260 30.14 8.18 26.57
N THR A 261 29.15 9.06 26.51
CA THR A 261 28.84 10.01 27.57
C THR A 261 27.34 10.07 27.82
N ASN A 262 26.93 10.48 29.01
CA ASN A 262 25.51 10.59 29.33
C ASN A 262 24.94 11.94 28.92
N ASN A 263 23.63 11.97 28.67
CA ASN A 263 22.86 13.18 28.29
C ASN A 263 23.51 13.94 27.13
N TYR A 264 23.94 13.22 26.10
CA TYR A 264 24.71 13.84 25.03
C TYR A 264 23.81 14.67 24.12
N ASN A 265 24.15 15.95 23.95
CA ASN A 265 23.30 16.90 23.24
C ASN A 265 23.25 16.62 21.73
N LEU A 266 22.06 16.26 21.25
CA LEU A 266 21.71 16.24 19.84
C LEU A 266 21.22 17.63 19.43
N ARG A 267 21.75 18.15 18.32
CA ARG A 267 21.49 19.51 17.86
C ARG A 267 20.90 19.50 16.46
N PHE A 268 20.10 20.52 16.11
CA PHE A 268 19.64 20.64 14.72
C PHE A 268 20.71 21.21 13.78
N SER A 269 21.76 21.82 14.31
CA SER A 269 22.86 22.44 13.55
C SER A 269 24.17 22.25 14.31
N PRO A 270 25.32 22.19 13.62
CA PRO A 270 26.62 22.19 14.28
C PRO A 270 27.05 23.59 14.77
N ASN A 271 26.36 24.66 14.38
CA ASN A 271 26.59 25.98 14.97
C ASN A 271 26.05 26.04 16.40
N THR A 272 26.94 26.10 17.39
CA THR A 272 26.57 26.08 18.83
C THR A 272 26.21 27.45 19.41
N ASP A 273 26.26 28.51 18.61
CA ASP A 273 25.88 29.84 19.07
C ASP A 273 24.39 29.86 19.50
N LEU A 274 24.08 30.69 20.50
CA LEU A 274 22.69 30.90 20.92
C LEU A 274 21.89 31.51 19.77
N LEU A 275 20.63 31.09 19.66
CA LEU A 275 19.67 31.66 18.72
C LEU A 275 19.43 33.14 19.05
N LYS A 276 19.32 33.99 18.03
CA LYS A 276 19.17 35.45 18.19
C LYS A 276 17.92 35.98 17.49
N GLY A 277 17.31 36.99 18.10
CA GLY A 277 16.15 37.70 17.52
C GLY A 277 15.01 36.76 17.16
N ALA A 278 14.47 36.93 15.95
CA ALA A 278 13.32 36.17 15.45
C ALA A 278 13.53 34.65 15.43
N GLU A 279 14.76 34.14 15.27
CA GLU A 279 15.03 32.70 15.28
C GLU A 279 14.72 32.08 16.66
N LYS A 280 15.06 32.80 17.74
CA LYS A 280 14.77 32.35 19.10
C LYS A 280 13.27 32.32 19.37
N GLU A 281 12.57 33.37 18.95
CA GLU A 281 11.11 33.48 19.15
C GLU A 281 10.35 32.41 18.36
N THR A 282 10.86 32.07 17.18
CA THR A 282 10.24 31.05 16.33
C THR A 282 10.56 29.63 16.80
N PHE A 283 11.77 29.37 17.30
CA PHE A 283 12.21 28.04 17.75
C PHE A 283 12.10 27.84 19.27
N THR A 284 10.89 27.54 19.75
CA THR A 284 10.59 27.31 21.18
C THR A 284 10.56 25.83 21.59
N PHE A 285 10.79 24.90 20.66
CA PHE A 285 10.56 23.46 20.85
C PHE A 285 11.84 22.63 21.02
N GLY A 286 12.91 23.26 21.53
CA GLY A 286 14.14 22.58 21.96
C GLY A 286 14.14 22.27 23.47
N ILE A 287 15.08 21.43 23.92
CA ILE A 287 15.21 21.10 25.36
C ILE A 287 15.62 22.32 26.19
N THR A 288 16.42 23.20 25.59
CA THR A 288 16.92 24.40 26.27
C THR A 288 16.60 25.61 25.42
N GLU A 289 15.81 26.52 25.97
CA GLU A 289 15.36 27.73 25.29
C GLU A 289 16.55 28.55 24.75
N GLY A 290 16.43 29.04 23.52
CA GLY A 290 17.47 29.83 22.86
C GLY A 290 18.73 29.04 22.46
N THR A 291 18.72 27.71 22.60
CA THR A 291 19.79 26.84 22.12
C THR A 291 19.34 26.05 20.90
N ASN A 292 20.31 25.41 20.25
CA ASN A 292 20.03 24.50 19.14
C ASN A 292 19.86 23.03 19.54
N ILE A 293 19.68 22.75 20.83
CA ILE A 293 19.60 21.39 21.38
C ILE A 293 18.15 20.90 21.25
N ILE A 294 17.98 19.80 20.51
CA ILE A 294 16.67 19.21 20.20
C ILE A 294 16.38 17.94 20.98
N ALA A 295 17.43 17.24 21.44
CA ALA A 295 17.31 16.06 22.28
C ALA A 295 18.59 15.80 23.07
N GLN A 296 18.51 14.93 24.07
CA GLN A 296 19.67 14.35 24.74
C GLN A 296 19.68 12.83 24.55
N ILE A 297 20.86 12.27 24.32
CA ILE A 297 21.07 10.85 24.03
C ILE A 297 21.69 10.15 25.25
N LYS A 298 21.19 8.97 25.61
CA LYS A 298 21.72 8.15 26.72
C LYS A 298 23.12 7.61 26.40
N MET A 299 23.95 7.43 27.43
CA MET A 299 25.21 6.69 27.27
C MET A 299 24.96 5.24 26.82
N GLY A 300 25.84 4.70 25.98
CA GLY A 300 25.72 3.34 25.45
C GLY A 300 24.73 3.19 24.29
N SER A 301 24.06 4.29 23.91
CA SER A 301 23.10 4.30 22.79
C SER A 301 23.78 3.94 21.48
N LYS A 302 23.12 3.08 20.71
CA LYS A 302 23.54 2.74 19.35
C LYS A 302 22.97 3.80 18.41
N ILE A 303 23.83 4.36 17.58
CA ILE A 303 23.48 5.37 16.58
C ILE A 303 24.05 4.98 15.23
N ASN A 304 23.55 5.62 14.18
CA ASN A 304 24.11 5.53 12.84
C ASN A 304 24.66 6.90 12.42
N ILE A 305 25.92 6.95 12.03
CA ILE A 305 26.53 8.12 11.42
C ILE A 305 26.15 8.13 9.93
N LEU A 306 25.63 9.27 9.50
CA LEU A 306 25.15 9.49 8.13
C LEU A 306 26.06 10.44 7.35
N SER A 307 26.82 11.30 8.04
CA SER A 307 27.78 12.22 7.42
C SER A 307 28.73 12.78 8.47
N GLU A 308 29.86 13.30 8.02
CA GLU A 308 30.83 14.00 8.87
C GLU A 308 31.16 15.37 8.26
N LEU A 309 31.30 16.35 9.13
CA LEU A 309 31.70 17.71 8.79
C LEU A 309 32.80 18.17 9.74
N ILE A 310 33.89 18.66 9.17
CA ILE A 310 34.95 19.33 9.93
C ILE A 310 34.76 20.83 9.81
N GLN A 311 34.54 21.51 10.94
CA GLN A 311 34.38 22.96 10.99
C GLN A 311 35.32 23.54 12.03
N ARG A 312 36.26 24.38 11.56
CA ARG A 312 37.35 24.94 12.37
C ARG A 312 38.17 23.82 13.02
N ASP A 313 38.13 23.72 14.34
CA ASP A 313 38.85 22.78 15.20
C ASP A 313 37.97 21.62 15.69
N ARG A 314 36.71 21.51 15.20
CA ARG A 314 35.74 20.50 15.66
C ARG A 314 35.24 19.64 14.50
N SER A 315 35.19 18.33 14.75
CA SER A 315 34.48 17.37 13.89
C SER A 315 33.06 17.17 14.43
N TRP A 316 32.10 17.22 13.51
CA TRP A 316 30.67 17.07 13.71
C TRP A 316 30.17 15.87 12.92
N LEU A 317 29.34 15.07 13.56
CA LEU A 317 28.71 13.91 12.96
C LEU A 317 27.22 14.20 12.81
N PHE A 318 26.71 14.04 11.59
CA PHE A 318 25.27 13.97 11.37
C PHE A 318 24.82 12.53 11.58
N ILE A 319 23.87 12.34 12.47
CA ILE A 319 23.50 11.02 12.95
C ILE A 319 22.00 10.78 12.87
N GLU A 320 21.64 9.51 12.96
CA GLU A 320 20.31 9.00 13.16
C GLU A 320 20.26 8.19 14.46
N VAL A 321 19.26 8.45 15.31
CA VAL A 321 19.09 7.81 16.61
C VAL A 321 17.64 7.43 16.86
N ASP A 322 17.46 6.26 17.47
CA ASP A 322 16.16 5.72 17.83
C ASP A 322 15.58 6.46 19.03
N PRO A 323 14.28 6.81 19.04
CA PRO A 323 13.64 7.49 20.15
C PRO A 323 13.84 6.79 21.51
N THR A 324 13.96 5.47 21.53
CA THR A 324 14.18 4.70 22.76
C THR A 324 15.51 5.03 23.45
N PHE A 325 16.49 5.53 22.70
CA PHE A 325 17.79 5.97 23.18
C PHE A 325 17.83 7.44 23.64
N LEU A 326 16.75 8.19 23.41
CA LEU A 326 16.65 9.57 23.87
C LEU A 326 16.26 9.64 25.36
N VAL A 327 16.72 10.70 26.01
CA VAL A 327 16.44 11.01 27.42
C VAL A 327 15.12 11.75 27.53
N GLY A 328 14.28 11.35 28.48
CA GLY A 328 13.00 12.01 28.76
C GLY A 328 11.96 11.80 27.67
N LYS A 329 10.95 12.68 27.65
CA LYS A 329 9.92 12.77 26.61
C LYS A 329 9.90 14.13 25.92
N ASP A 330 10.79 15.05 26.29
CA ASP A 330 10.83 16.41 25.77
C ASP A 330 11.66 16.46 24.48
N HIS A 331 11.20 15.74 23.46
CA HIS A 331 11.87 15.66 22.17
C HIS A 331 10.86 15.43 21.03
N PRO A 332 11.18 15.78 19.77
CA PRO A 332 10.18 15.89 18.70
C PRO A 332 9.41 14.61 18.40
N VAL A 333 10.12 13.48 18.48
CA VAL A 333 9.60 12.15 18.12
C VAL A 333 8.69 11.52 19.18
N SER A 334 8.56 12.10 20.38
CA SER A 334 7.62 11.59 21.40
C SER A 334 6.20 12.13 21.24
N PHE A 335 6.04 13.28 20.59
CA PHE A 335 4.75 13.98 20.44
C PHE A 335 4.03 13.50 19.19
N ASP A 336 4.52 13.92 18.02
CA ASP A 336 3.77 13.82 16.75
C ASP A 336 4.35 12.78 15.78
N PHE A 337 5.55 12.26 16.06
CA PHE A 337 6.29 11.39 15.13
C PHE A 337 6.75 10.10 15.78
N LYS A 338 5.79 9.43 16.44
CA LYS A 338 6.02 8.13 17.06
C LYS A 338 6.63 7.15 16.05
N ASP A 339 7.56 6.34 16.52
CA ASP A 339 8.25 5.30 15.76
C ASP A 339 9.15 5.81 14.61
N GLN A 340 9.45 7.11 14.55
CA GLN A 340 10.42 7.69 13.62
C GLN A 340 11.77 7.94 14.30
N GLN A 341 12.85 7.77 13.55
CA GLN A 341 14.19 8.10 14.01
C GLN A 341 14.35 9.63 14.11
N LEU A 342 15.17 10.12 15.04
CA LEU A 342 15.53 11.53 15.08
C LEU A 342 16.89 11.73 14.42
N ARG A 343 17.00 12.71 13.52
CA ARG A 343 18.28 13.08 12.90
C ARG A 343 18.75 14.44 13.37
N GLY A 344 20.07 14.58 13.49
CA GLY A 344 20.70 15.81 13.93
C GLY A 344 22.21 15.69 14.04
N TRP A 345 22.83 16.74 14.57
CA TRP A 345 24.27 16.90 14.71
C TRP A 345 24.74 16.65 16.14
N ILE A 346 25.85 15.94 16.25
CA ILE A 346 26.62 15.76 17.48
C ILE A 346 28.11 16.05 17.21
N SER A 347 28.88 16.35 18.24
CA SER A 347 30.35 16.39 18.07
C SER A 347 30.90 14.96 18.05
N SER A 348 32.01 14.73 17.35
CA SER A 348 32.65 13.42 17.33
C SER A 348 33.37 13.05 18.64
N LYS A 349 33.56 14.00 19.57
CA LYS A 349 34.38 13.84 20.78
C LYS A 349 34.02 12.64 21.67
N TYR A 350 32.73 12.30 21.76
CA TYR A 350 32.24 11.25 22.66
C TYR A 350 31.55 10.10 21.92
N VAL A 351 32.05 9.78 20.72
CA VAL A 351 31.49 8.75 19.84
C VAL A 351 32.57 7.72 19.51
N THR A 352 32.27 6.44 19.74
CA THR A 352 33.10 5.32 19.27
C THR A 352 32.45 4.68 18.05
N ARG A 353 33.14 4.73 16.91
CA ARG A 353 32.80 4.02 15.68
C ARG A 353 32.98 2.51 15.88
N LYS A 354 32.15 1.70 15.22
CA LYS A 354 32.15 0.23 15.36
C LYS A 354 32.70 -0.48 14.14
#